data_AF-A0A8T5G1I5-F1
#
_entry.id   AF-A0A8T5G1I5-F1
#
_cell.length_a   1.000
_cell.length_b   1.000
_cell.length_c   1.000
_cell.angle_alpha   90.00
_cell.angle_beta   90.00
_cell.angle_gamma   90.00
#
_symmetry.space_group_name_H-M   'P 1'
#
loop_
_entity.id
_entity.type
_entity.pdbx_description
1 polymer ?
#
loop_
_entity_poly.entity_id
_entity_poly.type
_entity_poly.pdbx_seq_one_letter_code
_entity_poly.pdbx_strand_id
1 'polypeptide(L)'
;MKHLFLIVALALFSTIVNGQLLEGKNEFGATLITPYFGFSSEDVFDIEFTTEEALVLCKYSNNNVDFDSIQNPNNFFETTDKHTHKLNDYDDMQGIYNQEKEIFVKCVNESDYVNEYYPIRIPLIIDNTPPIIEDFGADPEKVIENLEVKLFIDTDDFSRCRFDEKENRFDLMKNDFEYLSPDDYKKKNFRELTT
;
A
#
# COMPACT_ATOMS: atom_id res chain seq x y z
N MET A 1 -31.77 25.49 11.94
CA MET A 1 -31.91 24.29 11.11
C MET A 1 -30.82 23.32 11.54
N LYS A 2 -31.21 22.17 12.12
CA LYS A 2 -30.28 21.13 12.60
C LYS A 2 -29.90 20.26 11.40
N HIS A 3 -28.68 20.39 10.90
CA HIS A 3 -28.12 19.40 9.97
C HIS A 3 -27.37 18.37 10.82
N LEU A 4 -28.02 17.22 11.00
CA LEU A 4 -27.41 16.01 11.52
C LEU A 4 -26.50 15.49 10.39
N PHE A 5 -25.18 15.63 10.54
CA PHE A 5 -24.23 15.08 9.58
C PHE A 5 -24.22 13.57 9.72
N LEU A 6 -24.82 12.89 8.74
CA LEU A 6 -24.70 11.45 8.60
C LEU A 6 -23.41 11.19 7.83
N ILE A 7 -22.33 10.89 8.55
CA ILE A 7 -21.06 10.48 7.93
C ILE A 7 -21.22 9.01 7.53
N VAL A 8 -21.26 8.77 6.22
CA VAL A 8 -21.26 7.41 5.65
C VAL A 8 -19.82 7.10 5.27
N ALA A 9 -19.12 6.36 6.12
CA ALA A 9 -17.79 5.85 5.81
C ALA A 9 -17.94 4.52 5.05
N LEU A 10 -17.43 4.49 3.83
CA LEU A 10 -17.33 3.28 3.01
C LEU A 10 -15.84 3.05 2.73
N ALA A 11 -15.30 1.89 3.08
CA ALA A 11 -13.91 1.50 2.80
C ALA A 11 -13.87 0.63 1.54
N LEU A 12 -13.29 1.14 0.45
CA LEU A 12 -12.96 0.41 -0.79
C LEU A 12 -11.71 1.06 -1.43
N PHE A 13 -11.01 0.48 -2.42
CA PHE A 13 -9.63 0.85 -2.79
C PHE A 13 -9.50 1.75 -4.06
N SER A 14 -8.65 2.81 -4.04
CA SER A 14 -8.01 3.46 -5.23
C SER A 14 -7.10 4.67 -4.87
N THR A 15 -5.94 4.80 -5.53
CA THR A 15 -4.58 5.38 -5.24
C THR A 15 -4.35 6.90 -5.05
N ILE A 16 -3.44 7.30 -4.11
CA ILE A 16 -2.30 8.28 -4.21
C ILE A 16 -1.23 7.86 -3.16
N VAL A 17 0.05 7.93 -3.55
CA VAL A 17 1.20 7.15 -3.07
C VAL A 17 1.95 7.76 -1.88
N ASN A 18 1.92 7.05 -0.73
CA ASN A 18 3.04 6.93 0.20
C ASN A 18 3.28 5.43 0.38
N GLY A 19 4.14 4.85 -0.45
CA GLY A 19 4.38 3.40 -0.45
C GLY A 19 5.05 2.91 0.83
N GLN A 20 4.95 1.62 1.11
CA GLN A 20 5.60 0.99 2.27
C GLN A 20 7.08 0.73 1.95
N LEU A 21 7.99 1.15 2.84
CA LEU A 21 9.37 0.68 2.81
C LEU A 21 9.37 -0.83 3.02
N LEU A 22 9.87 -1.57 2.03
CA LEU A 22 10.01 -3.01 2.15
C LEU A 22 11.11 -3.32 3.17
N GLU A 23 10.72 -3.87 4.32
CA GLU A 23 11.65 -4.17 5.41
C GLU A 23 12.82 -5.06 4.96
N GLY A 24 14.00 -4.78 5.54
CA GLY A 24 15.25 -5.43 5.20
C GLY A 24 16.12 -4.54 4.31
N LYS A 25 17.44 -4.71 4.45
CA LYS A 25 18.43 -3.98 3.65
C LYS A 25 18.33 -4.38 2.18
N ASN A 26 17.32 -3.93 1.46
CA ASN A 26 17.32 -4.02 0.01
C ASN A 26 18.28 -2.95 -0.52
N GLU A 27 19.19 -3.33 -1.42
CA GLU A 27 20.32 -2.48 -1.83
C GLU A 27 19.89 -1.34 -2.76
N PHE A 28 18.65 -1.35 -3.26
CA PHE A 28 18.15 -0.45 -4.30
C PHE A 28 17.12 0.58 -3.81
N GLY A 29 16.87 0.67 -2.49
CA GLY A 29 15.91 1.64 -1.94
C GLY A 29 14.46 1.38 -2.39
N ALA A 30 14.05 0.12 -2.44
CA ALA A 30 12.76 -0.29 -2.97
C ALA A 30 11.60 0.07 -2.03
N THR A 31 10.53 0.62 -2.60
CA THR A 31 9.30 1.02 -1.92
C THR A 31 8.09 0.40 -2.62
N LEU A 32 7.26 -0.35 -1.90
CA LEU A 32 6.05 -0.98 -2.44
C LEU A 32 4.93 0.04 -2.63
N ILE A 33 4.38 0.11 -3.83
CA ILE A 33 3.28 1.00 -4.21
C ILE A 33 1.94 0.27 -4.13
N THR A 34 1.87 -0.95 -4.66
CA THR A 34 0.69 -1.82 -4.59
C THR A 34 1.13 -3.30 -4.53
N PRO A 35 0.40 -4.20 -3.85
CA PRO A 35 -0.71 -3.90 -2.94
C PRO A 35 -0.26 -3.04 -1.77
N TYR A 36 -1.16 -2.16 -1.30
CA TYR A 36 -0.83 -1.26 -0.20
C TYR A 36 -0.56 -2.08 1.06
N PHE A 37 0.55 -1.80 1.74
CA PHE A 37 1.05 -2.58 2.88
C PHE A 37 1.31 -4.08 2.62
N GLY A 38 1.33 -4.53 1.36
CA GLY A 38 1.38 -5.96 1.04
C GLY A 38 0.01 -6.68 1.10
N PHE A 39 -1.09 -5.97 1.31
CA PHE A 39 -2.43 -6.57 1.47
C PHE A 39 -3.30 -6.42 0.23
N SER A 40 -3.86 -7.54 -0.24
CA SER A 40 -4.86 -7.56 -1.31
C SER A 40 -6.19 -8.12 -0.80
N SER A 41 -7.31 -7.52 -1.23
CA SER A 41 -8.65 -8.09 -1.04
C SER A 41 -9.05 -9.08 -2.13
N GLU A 42 -8.26 -9.16 -3.20
CA GLU A 42 -8.52 -9.99 -4.38
C GLU A 42 -7.48 -11.12 -4.49
N ASP A 43 -7.90 -12.25 -5.07
CA ASP A 43 -7.01 -13.41 -5.33
C ASP A 43 -5.96 -13.13 -6.41
N VAL A 44 -6.25 -12.18 -7.30
CA VAL A 44 -5.39 -11.76 -8.41
C VAL A 44 -5.25 -10.26 -8.32
N PHE A 45 -4.01 -9.78 -8.26
CA PHE A 45 -3.73 -8.36 -8.04
C PHE A 45 -2.41 -7.94 -8.68
N ASP A 46 -2.26 -6.65 -8.91
CA ASP A 46 -1.01 -6.09 -9.40
C ASP A 46 -0.01 -5.90 -8.26
N ILE A 47 1.28 -6.06 -8.57
CA ILE A 47 2.38 -5.67 -7.69
C ILE A 47 3.17 -4.57 -8.38
N GLU A 48 3.33 -3.43 -7.72
CA GLU A 48 4.14 -2.31 -8.20
C GLU A 48 5.05 -1.82 -7.08
N PHE A 49 6.31 -1.60 -7.40
CA PHE A 49 7.27 -0.98 -6.50
C PHE A 49 8.14 0.03 -7.24
N THR A 50 8.63 1.02 -6.52
CA THR A 50 9.65 1.95 -7.01
C THR A 50 11.00 1.67 -6.39
N THR A 51 12.07 2.16 -7.00
CA THR A 51 13.45 2.06 -6.50
C THR A 51 14.16 3.40 -6.60
N GLU A 52 15.20 3.59 -5.77
CA GLU A 52 16.07 4.77 -5.82
C GLU A 52 17.16 4.62 -6.89
N GLU A 53 17.64 3.39 -7.11
CA GLU A 53 18.58 3.07 -8.18
C GLU A 53 17.86 2.75 -9.50
N ALA A 54 18.47 3.10 -10.63
CA ALA A 54 17.95 2.74 -11.94
C ALA A 54 18.19 1.24 -12.24
N LEU A 55 17.11 0.47 -12.37
CA LEU A 55 17.12 -0.96 -12.64
C LEU A 55 16.64 -1.25 -14.07
N VAL A 56 17.31 -2.20 -14.71
CA VAL A 56 17.08 -2.55 -16.12
C VAL A 56 16.09 -3.69 -16.26
N LEU A 57 16.19 -4.70 -15.40
CA LEU A 57 15.32 -5.87 -15.41
C LEU A 57 15.20 -6.41 -13.98
N CYS A 58 13.96 -6.67 -13.58
CA CYS A 58 13.63 -7.32 -12.32
C CYS A 58 12.87 -8.61 -12.58
N LYS A 59 13.25 -9.67 -11.88
CA LYS A 59 12.60 -10.99 -11.91
C LYS A 59 12.15 -11.38 -10.51
N TYR A 60 11.10 -12.20 -10.41
CA TYR A 60 10.63 -12.69 -9.12
C TYR A 60 10.60 -14.22 -9.00
N SER A 61 10.63 -14.68 -7.76
CA SER A 61 10.49 -16.09 -7.42
C SER A 61 9.86 -16.23 -6.03
N ASN A 62 9.08 -17.29 -5.84
CA ASN A 62 8.57 -17.71 -4.52
C ASN A 62 9.68 -18.28 -3.61
N ASN A 63 10.88 -18.49 -4.14
CA ASN A 63 12.05 -18.95 -3.40
C ASN A 63 13.23 -18.01 -3.66
N ASN A 64 14.07 -17.76 -2.65
CA ASN A 64 15.30 -17.00 -2.84
C ASN A 64 16.33 -17.84 -3.62
N VAL A 65 16.40 -17.60 -4.92
CA VAL A 65 17.30 -18.25 -5.88
C VAL A 65 18.06 -17.19 -6.65
N ASP A 66 19.17 -17.58 -7.28
CA ASP A 66 19.98 -16.68 -8.09
C ASP A 66 19.16 -16.12 -9.27
N PHE A 67 19.49 -14.90 -9.73
CA PHE A 67 18.79 -14.22 -10.83
C PHE A 67 18.74 -15.04 -12.12
N ASP A 68 19.84 -15.73 -12.41
CA ASP A 68 19.96 -16.62 -13.57
C ASP A 68 19.19 -17.93 -13.38
N SER A 69 18.79 -18.30 -12.17
CA SER A 69 17.93 -19.48 -11.93
C SER A 69 16.44 -19.19 -12.16
N ILE A 70 16.06 -17.91 -12.25
CA ILE A 70 14.68 -17.51 -12.57
C ILE A 70 14.49 -17.55 -14.09
N GLN A 71 14.02 -18.71 -14.55
CA GLN A 71 13.93 -19.06 -15.97
C GLN A 71 12.53 -18.91 -16.57
N ASN A 72 11.48 -18.75 -15.75
CA ASN A 72 10.13 -18.57 -16.26
C ASN A 72 10.04 -17.21 -16.97
N PRO A 73 9.70 -17.16 -18.27
CA PRO A 73 9.61 -15.92 -19.03
C PRO A 73 8.48 -15.00 -18.55
N ASN A 74 7.57 -15.46 -17.69
CA ASN A 74 6.51 -14.62 -17.09
C ASN A 74 6.92 -14.06 -15.72
N ASN A 75 8.06 -14.48 -15.16
CA ASN A 75 8.50 -14.07 -13.83
C ASN A 75 9.31 -12.76 -13.87
N PHE A 76 8.81 -11.73 -14.54
CA PHE A 76 9.48 -10.44 -14.66
C PHE A 76 8.53 -9.28 -14.38
N PHE A 77 9.09 -8.17 -13.92
CA PHE A 77 8.38 -6.92 -13.82
C PHE A 77 8.59 -6.10 -15.10
N GLU A 78 7.50 -5.57 -15.64
CA GLU A 78 7.56 -4.49 -16.60
C GLU A 78 8.19 -3.27 -15.93
N THR A 79 9.24 -2.73 -16.56
CA THR A 79 9.99 -1.60 -16.00
C THR A 79 9.66 -0.34 -16.81
N THR A 80 9.05 0.63 -16.14
CA THR A 80 8.83 1.99 -16.66
C THR A 80 9.89 2.88 -16.03
N ASP A 81 10.43 3.85 -16.79
CA ASP A 81 11.42 4.86 -16.35
C ASP A 81 12.67 4.37 -15.58
N LYS A 82 12.91 3.05 -15.55
CA LYS A 82 13.96 2.34 -14.79
C LYS A 82 13.79 2.36 -13.27
N HIS A 83 12.80 3.05 -12.73
CA HIS A 83 12.58 3.12 -11.29
C HIS A 83 11.26 2.48 -10.89
N THR A 84 10.27 2.47 -11.79
CA THR A 84 8.95 1.89 -11.54
C THR A 84 8.85 0.49 -12.13
N HIS A 85 8.51 -0.51 -11.32
CA HIS A 85 8.45 -1.92 -11.70
C HIS A 85 7.07 -2.49 -11.40
N LYS A 86 6.41 -3.04 -12.42
CA LYS A 86 5.04 -3.55 -12.33
C LYS A 86 4.92 -4.99 -12.80
N LEU A 87 4.24 -5.81 -12.00
CA LEU A 87 3.78 -7.14 -12.35
C LEU A 87 2.25 -7.10 -12.34
N ASN A 88 1.63 -7.38 -13.48
CA ASN A 88 0.19 -7.42 -13.60
C ASN A 88 -0.33 -8.82 -13.27
N ASP A 89 -1.55 -8.89 -12.73
CA ASP A 89 -2.30 -10.15 -12.54
C ASP A 89 -1.54 -11.25 -11.77
N TYR A 90 -0.85 -10.91 -10.68
CA TYR A 90 -0.17 -11.88 -9.83
C TYR A 90 -1.18 -12.78 -9.10
N ASP A 91 -1.06 -14.09 -9.26
CA ASP A 91 -2.05 -15.10 -8.83
C ASP A 91 -1.47 -16.23 -7.95
N ASP A 92 -0.16 -16.21 -7.65
CA ASP A 92 0.55 -17.22 -6.86
C ASP A 92 0.11 -17.28 -5.37
N MET A 93 -0.79 -16.39 -4.96
CA MET A 93 -1.43 -16.34 -3.64
C MET A 93 -2.83 -16.95 -3.63
N GLN A 94 -3.39 -17.31 -4.78
CA GLN A 94 -4.78 -17.79 -4.89
C GLN A 94 -5.08 -18.94 -3.92
N GLY A 95 -6.11 -18.77 -3.09
CA GLY A 95 -6.52 -19.75 -2.09
C GLY A 95 -5.72 -19.72 -0.78
N ILE A 96 -4.76 -18.81 -0.63
CA ILE A 96 -3.94 -18.62 0.58
C ILE A 96 -4.38 -17.33 1.28
N TYR A 97 -5.39 -17.45 2.14
CA TYR A 97 -5.96 -16.32 2.87
C TYR A 97 -5.36 -16.17 4.27
N ASN A 98 -5.20 -14.92 4.73
CA ASN A 98 -4.74 -14.56 6.08
C ASN A 98 -3.41 -15.20 6.49
N GLN A 99 -2.55 -15.46 5.50
CA GLN A 99 -1.23 -16.02 5.65
C GLN A 99 -0.25 -15.18 4.84
N GLU A 100 0.83 -14.75 5.50
CA GLU A 100 1.91 -14.02 4.84
C GLU A 100 2.74 -14.97 3.99
N LYS A 101 2.98 -14.56 2.75
CA LYS A 101 3.94 -15.19 1.84
C LYS A 101 4.83 -14.11 1.26
N GLU A 102 6.12 -14.36 1.28
CA GLU A 102 7.12 -13.45 0.73
C GLU A 102 7.46 -13.85 -0.71
N ILE A 103 7.54 -12.88 -1.61
CA ILE A 103 8.22 -13.05 -2.90
C ILE A 103 9.60 -12.38 -2.87
N PHE A 104 10.55 -13.01 -3.58
CA PHE A 104 11.91 -12.51 -3.72
C PHE A 104 12.08 -11.92 -5.11
N VAL A 105 12.51 -10.66 -5.15
CA VAL A 105 12.77 -9.94 -6.39
C VAL A 105 14.27 -9.69 -6.54
N LYS A 106 14.80 -10.16 -7.66
CA LYS A 106 16.18 -10.00 -8.10
C LYS A 106 16.20 -9.04 -9.28
N CYS A 107 17.04 -8.02 -9.23
CA CYS A 107 17.13 -7.02 -10.27
C CYS A 107 18.58 -6.80 -10.69
N VAL A 108 18.75 -6.43 -11.96
CA VAL A 108 20.02 -6.00 -12.53
C VAL A 108 19.97 -4.50 -12.80
N ASN A 109 21.00 -3.76 -12.38
CA ASN A 109 21.14 -2.33 -12.66
C ASN A 109 21.92 -2.07 -13.96
N GLU A 110 22.15 -0.80 -14.31
CA GLU A 110 22.85 -0.44 -15.56
C GLU A 110 24.33 -0.86 -15.61
N SER A 111 24.93 -1.23 -14.48
CA SER A 111 26.32 -1.70 -14.37
C SER A 111 26.42 -3.23 -14.35
N ASP A 112 25.34 -3.93 -14.74
CA ASP A 112 25.22 -5.39 -14.67
C ASP A 112 25.35 -5.97 -13.24
N TYR A 113 25.20 -5.13 -12.22
CA TYR A 113 25.19 -5.58 -10.83
C TYR A 113 23.81 -6.15 -10.47
N VAL A 114 23.83 -7.29 -9.77
CA VAL A 114 22.64 -8.02 -9.32
C VAL A 114 22.63 -8.11 -7.80
N ASN A 115 21.47 -7.85 -7.17
CA ASN A 115 21.26 -7.95 -5.73
C ASN A 115 21.11 -9.42 -5.24
N GLU A 116 22.12 -10.25 -5.50
CA GLU A 116 22.04 -11.68 -5.22
C GLU A 116 21.98 -12.00 -3.73
N TYR A 117 22.71 -11.27 -2.90
CA TYR A 117 22.76 -11.53 -1.47
C TYR A 117 21.64 -10.82 -0.70
N TYR A 118 21.10 -9.74 -1.26
CA TYR A 118 20.09 -8.90 -0.63
C TYR A 118 18.92 -8.66 -1.59
N PRO A 119 18.09 -9.70 -1.87
CA PRO A 119 16.91 -9.55 -2.70
C PRO A 119 15.97 -8.50 -2.11
N ILE A 120 15.23 -7.83 -3.00
CA ILE A 120 14.04 -7.10 -2.57
C ILE A 120 13.02 -8.16 -2.12
N ARG A 121 12.47 -7.97 -0.93
CA ARG A 121 11.54 -8.89 -0.28
C ARG A 121 10.18 -8.21 -0.20
N ILE A 122 9.16 -8.84 -0.77
CA ILE A 122 7.80 -8.28 -0.75
C ILE A 122 6.91 -9.25 0.03
N PRO A 123 6.56 -8.95 1.29
CA PRO A 123 5.56 -9.72 2.02
C PRO A 123 4.18 -9.44 1.44
N LEU A 124 3.40 -10.49 1.23
CA LEU A 124 2.06 -10.43 0.64
C LEU A 124 1.08 -11.23 1.48
N ILE A 125 -0.10 -10.67 1.69
CA ILE A 125 -1.24 -11.31 2.36
C ILE A 125 -2.49 -11.06 1.52
N ILE A 126 -3.31 -12.09 1.32
CA ILE A 126 -4.70 -11.87 0.90
C ILE A 126 -5.57 -11.78 2.15
N ASP A 127 -6.16 -10.61 2.36
CA ASP A 127 -7.16 -10.35 3.39
C ASP A 127 -8.44 -9.86 2.72
N ASN A 128 -9.46 -10.71 2.72
CA ASN A 128 -10.78 -10.42 2.17
C ASN A 128 -11.79 -10.04 3.24
N THR A 129 -11.35 -9.81 4.47
CA THR A 129 -12.19 -9.34 5.56
C THR A 129 -12.27 -7.82 5.52
N PRO A 130 -13.48 -7.23 5.37
CA PRO A 130 -13.61 -5.79 5.39
C PRO A 130 -13.23 -5.24 6.76
N PRO A 131 -12.45 -4.14 6.83
CA PRO A 131 -12.09 -3.54 8.10
C PRO A 131 -13.31 -2.94 8.80
N ILE A 132 -13.26 -2.92 10.13
CA ILE A 132 -14.28 -2.40 11.03
C ILE A 132 -13.79 -1.07 11.60
N ILE A 133 -14.64 -0.05 11.52
CA ILE A 133 -14.38 1.23 12.21
C ILE A 133 -14.67 1.05 13.70
N GLU A 134 -13.64 1.16 14.52
CA GLU A 134 -13.74 1.05 15.98
C GLU A 134 -14.10 2.39 16.62
N ASP A 135 -13.61 3.50 16.06
CA ASP A 135 -13.83 4.87 16.57
C ASP A 135 -13.69 5.91 15.45
N PHE A 136 -14.43 7.02 15.54
CA PHE A 136 -14.29 8.15 14.62
C PHE A 136 -14.85 9.43 15.22
N GLY A 137 -14.27 10.57 14.86
CA GLY A 137 -14.75 11.84 15.36
C GLY A 137 -13.98 13.05 14.87
N ALA A 138 -14.27 14.18 15.50
CA ALA A 138 -13.60 15.44 15.30
C ALA A 138 -13.20 16.02 16.66
N ASP A 139 -12.00 16.59 16.75
CA ASP A 139 -11.52 17.33 17.92
C ASP A 139 -11.08 18.75 17.50
N PRO A 140 -11.78 19.81 17.94
CA PRO A 140 -12.98 19.79 18.76
C PRO A 140 -14.23 19.33 17.98
N GLU A 141 -15.17 18.64 18.66
CA GLU A 141 -16.41 18.10 18.05
C GLU A 141 -17.30 19.21 17.43
N LYS A 142 -17.20 20.44 17.95
CA LYS A 142 -17.94 21.61 17.46
C LYS A 142 -17.03 22.81 17.41
N VAL A 143 -16.94 23.41 16.23
CA VAL A 143 -16.25 24.69 16.03
C VAL A 143 -17.27 25.81 16.08
N ILE A 144 -17.04 26.77 16.97
CA ILE A 144 -17.87 27.97 17.08
C ILE A 144 -17.20 29.15 16.34
N GLU A 145 -15.86 29.17 16.20
CA GLU A 145 -15.07 30.03 15.31
C GLU A 145 -13.56 29.67 15.35
N ASN A 146 -12.87 29.76 14.19
CA ASN A 146 -11.39 29.76 13.97
C ASN A 146 -10.51 28.85 14.86
N LEU A 147 -10.75 27.54 14.84
CA LEU A 147 -9.84 26.55 15.42
C LEU A 147 -9.54 25.45 14.39
N GLU A 148 -8.31 24.96 14.41
CA GLU A 148 -7.90 23.75 13.71
C GLU A 148 -8.75 22.57 14.20
N VAL A 149 -9.32 21.80 13.26
CA VAL A 149 -10.10 20.59 13.58
C VAL A 149 -9.30 19.38 13.17
N LYS A 150 -9.13 18.46 14.11
CA LYS A 150 -8.55 17.14 13.83
C LYS A 150 -9.67 16.15 13.61
N LEU A 151 -9.78 15.64 12.40
CA LEU A 151 -10.59 14.44 12.15
C LEU A 151 -9.75 13.22 12.48
N PHE A 152 -10.36 12.22 13.10
CA PHE A 152 -9.71 10.95 13.36
C PHE A 152 -10.64 9.78 13.01
N ILE A 153 -10.03 8.67 12.62
CA ILE A 153 -10.70 7.40 12.38
C ILE A 153 -9.78 6.26 12.84
N ASP A 154 -10.35 5.29 13.54
CA ASP A 154 -9.68 4.13 14.09
C ASP A 154 -10.32 2.88 13.48
N THR A 155 -9.49 1.98 12.97
CA THR A 155 -9.93 0.73 12.33
C THR A 155 -9.25 -0.46 12.96
N ASP A 156 -9.95 -1.59 13.04
CA ASP A 156 -9.38 -2.82 13.60
C ASP A 156 -8.22 -3.39 12.77
N ASP A 157 -8.14 -3.01 11.49
CA ASP A 157 -7.09 -3.40 10.53
C ASP A 157 -6.55 -2.21 9.71
N PHE A 158 -5.40 -2.38 9.06
CA PHE A 158 -4.77 -1.38 8.20
C PHE A 158 -5.66 -1.02 7.02
N SER A 159 -6.19 0.20 7.06
CA SER A 159 -7.27 0.60 6.17
C SER A 159 -7.06 1.99 5.62
N ARG A 160 -7.40 2.20 4.33
CA ARG A 160 -7.43 3.54 3.75
C ARG A 160 -8.79 4.14 3.91
N CYS A 161 -8.84 5.25 4.61
CA CYS A 161 -10.06 5.96 4.88
C CYS A 161 -10.11 7.23 4.03
N ARG A 162 -11.23 7.43 3.36
CA ARG A 162 -11.57 8.68 2.66
C ARG A 162 -12.81 9.28 3.29
N PHE A 163 -12.96 10.59 3.12
CA PHE A 163 -14.15 11.31 3.56
C PHE A 163 -14.53 12.37 2.53
N ASP A 164 -15.81 12.69 2.50
CA ASP A 164 -16.33 13.83 1.77
C ASP A 164 -17.61 14.31 2.46
N GLU A 165 -18.00 15.56 2.19
CA GLU A 165 -19.23 16.13 2.73
C GLU A 165 -20.47 15.68 1.94
N LYS A 166 -20.29 15.26 0.69
CA LYS A 166 -21.35 14.99 -0.28
C LYS A 166 -21.25 13.60 -0.88
N GLU A 167 -20.03 13.14 -1.12
CA GLU A 167 -19.83 11.85 -1.78
C GLU A 167 -19.71 10.69 -0.78
N ASN A 168 -20.48 9.64 -1.01
CA ASN A 168 -20.45 8.39 -0.24
C ASN A 168 -19.76 7.24 -1.01
N ARG A 169 -19.40 7.46 -2.27
CA ARG A 169 -18.61 6.52 -3.08
C ARG A 169 -17.13 6.79 -2.88
N PHE A 170 -16.39 5.78 -2.41
CA PHE A 170 -14.97 5.91 -2.07
C PHE A 170 -14.14 6.58 -3.18
N ASP A 171 -14.25 6.12 -4.42
CA ASP A 171 -13.45 6.65 -5.54
C ASP A 171 -13.73 8.13 -5.85
N LEU A 172 -14.89 8.62 -5.45
CA LEU A 172 -15.35 9.99 -5.68
C LEU A 172 -15.11 10.91 -4.47
N MET A 173 -14.82 10.36 -3.29
CA MET A 173 -14.47 11.16 -2.12
C MET A 173 -13.17 11.91 -2.39
N LYS A 174 -13.12 13.22 -2.16
CA LYS A 174 -11.94 14.02 -2.53
C LYS A 174 -10.85 14.05 -1.45
N ASN A 175 -11.19 13.67 -0.22
CA ASN A 175 -10.30 13.81 0.93
C ASN A 175 -9.91 12.44 1.47
N ASP A 176 -8.62 12.29 1.79
CA ASP A 176 -8.07 11.09 2.42
C ASP A 176 -7.65 11.41 3.84
N PHE A 177 -7.71 10.45 4.76
CA PHE A 177 -6.96 10.57 6.01
C PHE A 177 -5.48 10.35 5.72
N GLU A 178 -4.60 11.18 6.30
CA GLU A 178 -3.15 10.99 6.14
C GLU A 178 -2.70 9.86 7.06
N TYR A 179 -1.88 8.96 6.52
CA TYR A 179 -1.24 7.92 7.31
C TYR A 179 0.01 8.48 7.97
N LEU A 180 0.02 8.49 9.29
CA LEU A 180 1.19 8.87 10.07
C LEU A 180 2.16 7.68 10.13
N SER A 181 3.06 7.60 9.14
CA SER A 181 4.29 6.79 9.14
C SER A 181 4.17 5.25 9.20
N PRO A 182 4.95 4.50 8.40
CA PRO A 182 5.11 3.04 8.54
C PRO A 182 5.72 2.61 9.89
N ASP A 183 6.41 3.50 10.59
CA ASP A 183 7.12 3.19 11.84
C ASP A 183 6.22 3.21 13.09
N ASP A 184 4.99 3.72 12.96
CA ASP A 184 3.98 3.68 14.01
C ASP A 184 2.90 2.67 13.62
N TYR A 185 3.06 1.41 14.03
CA TYR A 185 2.02 0.37 13.98
C TYR A 185 0.79 0.75 14.82
N LYS A 186 0.02 1.74 14.38
CA LYS A 186 -1.22 2.17 15.03
C LYS A 186 -2.37 2.20 14.04
N LYS A 187 -3.44 1.57 14.50
CA LYS A 187 -4.81 1.51 13.95
C LYS A 187 -5.51 2.88 13.75
N LYS A 188 -4.89 3.97 14.22
CA LYS A 188 -5.47 5.32 14.22
C LYS A 188 -4.90 6.20 13.12
N ASN A 189 -5.77 6.66 12.23
CA ASN A 189 -5.49 7.65 11.22
C ASN A 189 -5.98 9.04 11.67
N PHE A 190 -5.22 10.08 11.32
CA PHE A 190 -5.53 11.46 11.70
C PHE A 190 -5.45 12.35 10.46
N ARG A 191 -6.30 13.38 10.41
CA ARG A 191 -6.12 14.50 9.49
C ARG A 191 -6.39 15.82 10.18
N GLU A 192 -5.41 16.71 10.09
CA GLU A 192 -5.56 18.11 10.46
C GLU A 192 -6.24 18.86 9.32
N LEU A 193 -7.39 19.46 9.59
CA LEU A 193 -8.05 20.40 8.71
C LEU A 193 -7.70 21.81 9.16
N THR A 194 -6.84 22.48 8.38
CA THR A 194 -6.59 23.92 8.51
C THR A 194 -7.50 24.65 7.52
N THR A 195 -8.39 25.50 8.02
CA THR A 195 -9.21 26.44 7.22
C THR A 195 -8.52 27.78 7.06
#